data_AF-A0A2N3GXH4-F1
#
_entry.id   AF-A0A2N3GXH4-F1
#
_cell.length_a   1.000
_cell.length_b   1.000
_cell.length_c   1.000
_cell.angle_alpha   90.00
_cell.angle_beta   90.00
_cell.angle_gamma   90.00
#
_symmetry.space_group_name_H-M   'P 1'
#
loop_
_entity.id
_entity.type
_entity.pdbx_description
1 polymer ?
#
loop_
_entity_poly.entity_id
_entity_poly.type
_entity_poly.pdbx_seq_one_letter_code
_entity_poly.pdbx_strand_id
1 'polypeptide(L)'
;MYPVVFALAGAGLGVLLLVLARSASRLVTPSDPVLGMMKAIALNGAGMFAAIAALTGVFVFARESLVPFGAGLVAGFLLAATGMMVRLSVPDKA
;
A
#
# COMPACT_ATOMS: atom_id res chain seq x y z
N MET A 1 -18.49 -5.22 16.95
CA MET A 1 -17.70 -5.57 15.74
C MET A 1 -16.22 -5.47 16.10
N TYR A 2 -15.34 -6.26 15.49
CA TYR A 2 -13.97 -6.51 15.95
C TYR A 2 -12.97 -5.44 15.44
N PRO A 3 -12.68 -4.36 16.20
CA PRO A 3 -11.88 -3.22 15.71
C PRO A 3 -10.45 -3.63 15.36
N VAL A 4 -9.89 -4.57 16.11
CA VAL A 4 -8.54 -5.11 15.88
C VAL A 4 -8.46 -5.81 14.52
N VAL A 5 -9.49 -6.56 14.13
CA VAL A 5 -9.51 -7.28 12.84
C VAL A 5 -9.49 -6.29 11.68
N PHE A 6 -10.28 -5.22 11.77
CA PHE A 6 -10.29 -4.16 10.74
C PHE A 6 -8.98 -3.37 10.71
N ALA A 7 -8.35 -3.12 11.86
CA ALA A 7 -7.01 -2.51 11.88
C ALA A 7 -5.96 -3.40 11.21
N LEU A 8 -5.98 -4.71 11.46
CA LEU A 8 -5.08 -5.66 10.81
C LEU A 8 -5.35 -5.78 9.31
N ALA A 9 -6.61 -5.81 8.90
CA ALA A 9 -6.99 -5.81 7.49
C ALA A 9 -6.54 -4.53 6.78
N GLY A 10 -6.73 -3.37 7.42
CA GLY A 10 -6.19 -2.09 6.95
C GLY A 10 -4.69 -2.16 6.79
N ALA A 11 -3.96 -2.62 7.81
CA ALA A 11 -2.50 -2.73 7.76
C ALA A 11 -2.02 -3.66 6.64
N GLY A 12 -2.66 -4.81 6.45
CA GLY A 12 -2.37 -5.71 5.34
C GLY A 12 -2.54 -5.03 3.98
N LEU A 13 -3.64 -4.28 3.80
CA LEU A 13 -3.86 -3.50 2.58
C LEU A 13 -2.81 -2.40 2.40
N GLY A 14 -2.45 -1.68 3.46
CA GLY A 14 -1.40 -0.65 3.44
C GLY A 14 -0.05 -1.20 2.99
N VAL A 15 0.36 -2.35 3.53
CA VAL A 15 1.57 -3.07 3.11
C VAL A 15 1.48 -3.45 1.62
N LEU A 16 0.35 -4.05 1.21
CA LEU A 16 0.13 -4.49 -0.16
C LEU A 16 0.23 -3.33 -1.16
N LEU A 17 -0.37 -2.18 -0.83
CA LEU A 17 -0.34 -0.98 -1.67
C LEU A 17 1.08 -0.45 -1.84
N LEU A 18 1.90 -0.45 -0.80
CA LEU A 18 3.30 -0.05 -0.94
C LEU A 18 4.11 -1.04 -1.78
N VAL A 19 3.91 -2.34 -1.58
CA VAL A 19 4.57 -3.38 -2.39
C VAL A 19 4.18 -3.25 -3.86
N LEU A 20 2.90 -2.96 -4.13
CA LEU A 20 2.40 -2.68 -5.47
C LEU A 20 3.08 -1.43 -6.06
N ALA A 21 3.13 -0.33 -5.30
CA ALA A 21 3.77 0.92 -5.74
C ALA A 21 5.25 0.73 -6.08
N ARG A 22 5.97 -0.06 -5.27
CA ARG A 22 7.36 -0.45 -5.53
C ARG A 22 7.50 -1.35 -6.76
N SER A 23 6.57 -2.28 -6.95
CA SER A 23 6.59 -3.17 -8.12
C SER A 23 6.32 -2.38 -9.40
N ALA A 24 5.40 -1.42 -9.33
CA ALA A 24 5.08 -0.48 -10.39
C ALA A 24 6.28 0.40 -10.77
N SER A 25 7.05 0.91 -9.81
CA SER A 25 8.22 1.76 -10.11
C SER A 25 9.32 1.01 -10.87
N ARG A 26 9.45 -0.31 -10.67
CA ARG A 26 10.39 -1.15 -11.43
C ARG A 26 10.04 -1.32 -12.91
N LEU A 27 8.81 -0.98 -13.31
CA LEU A 27 8.40 -1.03 -14.72
C LEU A 27 8.96 0.14 -15.52
N VAL A 28 9.41 1.21 -14.86
CA VAL A 28 10.03 2.37 -15.51
C VAL A 28 11.49 2.02 -15.82
N THR A 29 11.79 1.78 -17.09
CA THR A 29 13.13 1.42 -17.56
C THR A 29 13.69 2.47 -18.52
N PRO A 30 15.02 2.64 -18.63
CA PRO A 30 15.62 3.58 -19.57
C PRO A 30 15.32 3.27 -21.03
N SER A 31 15.10 1.99 -21.37
CA SER A 31 14.78 1.53 -22.72
C SER A 31 13.37 1.91 -23.16
N ASP A 32 12.42 2.05 -22.23
CA ASP A 32 11.05 2.45 -22.51
C ASP A 32 10.45 3.23 -21.31
N PRO A 33 10.85 4.51 -21.15
CA PRO A 33 10.47 5.30 -19.98
C PRO A 33 9.00 5.69 -20.01
N VAL A 34 8.44 5.95 -21.19
CA VAL A 34 7.05 6.43 -21.34
C VAL A 34 6.06 5.32 -21.03
N LEU A 35 6.20 4.14 -21.64
CA LEU A 35 5.28 3.03 -21.38
C LEU A 35 5.42 2.52 -19.94
N GLY A 36 6.65 2.47 -19.42
CA GLY A 36 6.92 2.12 -18.03
C GLY A 36 6.21 3.05 -17.05
N MET A 37 6.30 4.37 -17.30
CA MET A 37 5.62 5.37 -16.48
C MET A 37 4.10 5.26 -16.58
N MET A 38 3.53 5.07 -17.77
CA MET A 38 2.08 4.86 -17.93
C MET A 38 1.58 3.64 -17.16
N LYS A 39 2.30 2.51 -17.23
CA LYS A 39 1.97 1.30 -16.44
C LYS A 39 2.08 1.56 -14.94
N ALA A 40 3.11 2.29 -14.51
CA ALA A 40 3.28 2.62 -13.10
C ALA A 40 2.14 3.51 -12.58
N ILE A 41 1.73 4.52 -13.35
CA ILE A 41 0.59 5.39 -13.02
C ILE A 41 -0.70 4.56 -12.97
N ALA A 42 -0.94 3.70 -13.96
CA ALA A 42 -2.14 2.87 -14.01
C ALA A 42 -2.24 1.93 -12.79
N LEU A 43 -1.14 1.28 -12.41
CA LEU A 43 -1.11 0.39 -11.24
C LEU A 43 -1.31 1.14 -9.92
N ASN A 44 -0.65 2.29 -9.75
CA ASN A 44 -0.85 3.11 -8.55
C ASN A 44 -2.28 3.67 -8.48
N GLY A 45 -2.83 4.11 -9.61
CA GLY A 45 -4.22 4.54 -9.72
C GLY A 45 -5.19 3.42 -9.34
N ALA A 46 -5.00 2.21 -9.86
CA ALA A 46 -5.80 1.04 -9.48
C ALA A 46 -5.68 0.73 -7.98
N GLY A 47 -4.48 0.81 -7.40
CA GLY A 47 -4.27 0.67 -5.96
C GLY A 47 -5.03 1.71 -5.13
N MET A 48 -5.03 2.97 -5.57
CA MET A 48 -5.79 4.04 -4.93
C MET A 48 -7.30 3.76 -4.98
N PHE A 49 -7.84 3.33 -6.12
CA PHE A 49 -9.25 2.95 -6.23
C PHE A 49 -9.60 1.74 -5.34
N ALA A 50 -8.70 0.76 -5.22
CA ALA A 50 -8.88 -0.37 -4.30
C ALA A 50 -8.94 0.09 -2.83
N ALA A 51 -8.09 1.05 -2.43
CA ALA A 51 -8.10 1.63 -1.09
C ALA A 51 -9.42 2.38 -0.81
N ILE A 52 -9.88 3.19 -1.77
CA ILE A 52 -11.16 3.91 -1.67
C ILE A 52 -12.33 2.93 -1.57
N ALA A 53 -12.34 1.88 -2.40
CA ALA A 53 -13.37 0.85 -2.37
C ALA A 53 -13.40 0.12 -1.02
N ALA A 54 -12.24 -0.23 -0.47
CA ALA A 54 -12.13 -0.85 0.84
C ALA A 54 -12.65 0.07 1.95
N LEU A 55 -12.24 1.34 1.97
CA LEU A 55 -12.72 2.33 2.95
C LEU A 55 -14.23 2.53 2.85
N THR A 56 -14.77 2.62 1.63
CA THR A 56 -16.21 2.73 1.38
C THR A 56 -16.95 1.51 1.88
N GLY A 57 -16.43 0.31 1.60
CA GLY A 57 -16.99 -0.95 2.10
C GLY A 57 -17.03 -0.99 3.63
N VAL A 58 -15.94 -0.60 4.29
CA VAL A 58 -15.89 -0.50 5.75
C VAL A 58 -16.88 0.55 6.25
N PHE A 59 -16.99 1.72 5.63
CA PHE A 59 -17.95 2.75 6.03
C PHE A 59 -19.40 2.28 5.95
N VAL A 60 -19.75 1.52 4.91
CA VAL A 60 -21.12 1.04 4.67
C VAL A 60 -21.47 -0.12 5.60
N PHE A 61 -20.58 -1.09 5.78
CA PHE A 61 -20.87 -2.33 6.51
C PHE A 61 -20.39 -2.35 7.97
N ALA A 62 -19.46 -1.48 8.33
CA ALA A 62 -18.69 -1.53 9.58
C ALA A 62 -18.24 -0.12 10.02
N ARG A 63 -19.15 0.86 10.05
CA ARG A 63 -18.82 2.29 10.22
C ARG A 63 -17.94 2.57 11.43
N GLU A 64 -18.23 1.94 12.56
CA GLU A 64 -17.47 2.07 13.81
C GLU A 64 -16.02 1.54 13.70
N SER A 65 -15.76 0.69 12.71
CA SER A 65 -14.45 0.13 12.40
C SER A 65 -13.68 0.92 11.34
N LEU A 66 -14.24 2.02 10.80
CA LEU A 66 -13.58 2.85 9.78
C LEU A 66 -12.28 3.48 10.29
N VAL A 67 -12.30 4.04 11.50
CA VAL A 67 -11.11 4.66 12.11
C VAL A 67 -10.02 3.62 12.39
N PRO A 68 -10.31 2.47 13.05
CA PRO A 68 -9.34 1.39 13.19
C PRO A 68 -8.76 0.90 11.85
N PHE A 69 -9.60 0.71 10.83
CA PHE A 69 -9.16 0.30 9.50
C PHE A 69 -8.23 1.32 8.86
N GLY A 70 -8.61 2.59 8.86
CA GLY A 70 -7.80 3.68 8.29
C GLY A 70 -6.45 3.84 9.00
N ALA A 71 -6.45 3.77 10.35
CA ALA A 71 -5.23 3.79 11.14
C ALA A 71 -4.32 2.60 10.82
N GLY A 72 -4.91 1.41 10.71
CA GLY A 72 -4.22 0.20 10.25
C GLY A 72 -3.58 0.41 8.88
N LEU A 73 -4.34 0.91 7.90
CA LEU A 73 -3.87 1.16 6.54
C LEU A 73 -2.65 2.07 6.50
N VAL A 74 -2.69 3.19 7.22
CA VAL A 74 -1.54 4.11 7.33
C VAL A 74 -0.37 3.41 8.02
N ALA A 75 -0.60 2.73 9.14
CA ALA A 75 0.45 2.05 9.89
C ALA A 75 1.13 0.95 9.05
N GLY A 76 0.37 0.13 8.34
CA GLY A 76 0.92 -0.92 7.46
C GLY A 76 1.77 -0.36 6.32
N PHE A 77 1.30 0.73 5.69
CA PHE A 77 2.07 1.43 4.67
C PHE A 77 3.39 1.96 5.22
N LEU A 78 3.35 2.66 6.37
CA LEU A 78 4.54 3.22 7.01
C LEU A 78 5.51 2.13 7.47
N LEU A 79 5.02 1.05 8.08
CA LEU A 79 5.84 -0.08 8.51
C LEU A 79 6.57 -0.73 7.32
N ALA A 80 5.87 -0.95 6.21
CA ALA A 80 6.48 -1.47 5.00
C ALA A 80 7.54 -0.50 4.44
N ALA A 81 7.27 0.81 4.48
CA ALA A 81 8.21 1.82 4.02
C ALA A 81 9.47 1.85 4.89
N THR A 82 9.31 1.87 6.21
CA THR A 82 10.43 1.79 7.17
C THR A 82 11.23 0.51 6.97
N GLY A 83 10.58 -0.65 6.83
CA GLY A 83 11.27 -1.92 6.57
C GLY A 83 12.09 -1.89 5.27
N MET A 84 11.59 -1.22 4.23
CA MET A 84 12.34 -1.02 2.98
C MET A 84 13.52 -0.08 3.16
N MET A 85 13.36 1.02 3.90
CA MET A 85 14.45 1.97 4.19
C MET A 85 15.58 1.29 4.98
N VAL A 86 15.24 0.54 6.03
CA VAL A 86 16.23 -0.20 6.84
C VAL A 86 17.02 -1.17 5.97
N ARG A 87 16.36 -1.90 5.06
CA ARG A 87 17.03 -2.83 4.14
C ARG A 87 18.04 -2.12 3.22
N LEU A 88 17.79 -0.88 2.82
CA LEU A 88 18.73 -0.09 2.01
C LEU A 88 19.92 0.42 2.82
N SER A 89 19.79 0.52 4.15
CA SER A 89 20.84 1.01 5.04
C SER A 89 21.79 -0.07 5.55
N VAL A 90 21.45 -1.36 5.39
CA VAL A 90 22.34 -2.47 5.76
C VAL A 90 23.29 -2.73 4.57
N PRO A 91 24.60 -2.50 4.71
CA PRO A 91 25.54 -2.85 3.64
C PRO A 91 25.51 -4.37 3.42
N ASP A 92 25.40 -4.78 2.17
CA ASP A 92 25.56 -6.20 1.79
C ASP A 92 26.92 -6.66 2.34
N LYS A 93 26.91 -7.66 3.21
CA LYS A 93 28.16 -8.29 3.66
C LYS A 93 28.75 -9.00 2.45
N ALA A 94 29.77 -8.36 1.85
CA ALA A 94 30.63 -8.92 0.83
C ALA A 94 31.42 -10.11 1.37
#